data_AF-A0A920BTX7-F1
#
_entry.id   AF-A0A920BTX7-F1
#
_cell.length_a   1.000
_cell.length_b   1.000
_cell.length_c   1.000
_cell.angle_alpha   90.00
_cell.angle_beta   90.00
_cell.angle_gamma   90.00
#
_symmetry.space_group_name_H-M   'P 1'
#
loop_
_entity.id
_entity.type
_entity.pdbx_description
1 polymer ?
#
loop_
_entity_poly.entity_id
_entity_poly.type
_entity_poly.pdbx_seq_one_letter_code
_entity_poly.pdbx_strand_id
1 'polypeptide(L)'
;MNDLYQKRAKLVGHVDSGLLWLLNMHDDWIHDQYGESYIYHGIIYSSTTPFHALSTSVTGYFQDDDTKRWLKVKDGKAIFEPKDISLAWKDQLEEFFTFTFTTGRYIRYKEAKLL
;
A
#
# COMPACT_ATOMS: atom_id res chain seq x y z
N MET A 1 -4.70 -21.81 -12.75
CA MET A 1 -3.91 -20.82 -12.00
C MET A 1 -4.81 -20.31 -10.89
N ASN A 2 -4.35 -20.35 -9.63
CA ASN A 2 -5.14 -19.88 -8.50
C ASN A 2 -4.72 -18.44 -8.22
N ASP A 3 -5.47 -17.51 -8.79
CA ASP A 3 -5.21 -16.08 -8.72
C ASP A 3 -5.60 -15.54 -7.34
N LEU A 4 -4.69 -14.80 -6.69
CA LEU A 4 -4.84 -14.34 -5.32
C LEU A 4 -4.97 -12.83 -5.26
N TYR A 5 -5.75 -12.33 -4.31
CA TYR A 5 -5.79 -10.90 -3.95
C TYR A 5 -4.93 -10.57 -2.75
N GLN A 6 -4.42 -11.57 -2.04
CA GLN A 6 -3.55 -11.39 -0.89
C GLN A 6 -2.54 -12.53 -0.76
N LYS A 7 -1.38 -12.22 -0.17
CA LYS A 7 -0.41 -13.25 0.24
C LYS A 7 0.48 -12.75 1.37
N ARG A 8 1.09 -13.69 2.08
CA ARG A 8 2.23 -13.42 2.97
C ARG A 8 3.44 -13.01 2.14
N ALA A 9 4.13 -11.96 2.57
CA ALA A 9 5.31 -11.42 1.91
C ALA A 9 6.18 -10.66 2.92
N LYS A 10 7.37 -10.24 2.49
CA LYS A 10 8.23 -9.34 3.25
C LYS A 10 8.62 -8.13 2.43
N LEU A 11 8.76 -6.98 3.08
CA LEU A 11 9.32 -5.76 2.51
C LEU A 11 10.75 -5.59 3.00
N VAL A 12 11.68 -5.36 2.07
CA VAL A 12 13.11 -5.33 2.38
C VAL A 12 13.79 -4.19 1.64
N GLY A 13 14.64 -3.44 2.33
CA GLY A 13 15.52 -2.47 1.68
C GLY A 13 16.60 -1.95 2.61
N HIS A 14 17.60 -1.29 2.05
CA HIS A 14 18.61 -0.59 2.82
C HIS A 14 18.01 0.67 3.47
N VAL A 15 18.43 1.02 4.69
CA VAL A 15 17.84 2.14 5.43
C VAL A 15 17.91 3.48 4.66
N ASP A 16 19.03 3.74 4.00
CA ASP A 16 19.25 4.99 3.23
C ASP A 16 18.68 4.98 1.81
N SER A 17 18.09 3.87 1.35
CA SER A 17 17.68 3.75 -0.06
C SER A 17 16.38 4.48 -0.40
N GLY A 18 15.56 4.81 0.61
CA GLY A 18 14.22 5.36 0.40
C GLY A 18 13.27 4.39 -0.32
N LEU A 19 13.61 3.09 -0.35
CA LEU A 19 12.88 2.09 -1.09
C LEU A 19 12.87 0.74 -0.36
N LEU A 20 11.71 0.12 -0.28
CA LEU A 20 11.56 -1.29 0.11
C LEU A 20 11.04 -2.10 -1.08
N TRP A 21 11.56 -3.30 -1.24
CA TRP A 21 11.18 -4.27 -2.25
C TRP A 21 10.31 -5.36 -1.64
N LEU A 22 9.24 -5.71 -2.35
CA LEU A 22 8.38 -6.83 -2.01
C LEU A 22 9.01 -8.14 -2.45
N LEU A 23 9.25 -9.03 -1.49
CA LEU A 23 9.78 -10.38 -1.71
C LEU A 23 8.80 -11.43 -1.22
N ASN A 24 8.85 -12.62 -1.80
CA ASN A 24 8.11 -13.75 -1.23
C ASN A 24 8.73 -14.14 0.11
N MET A 25 7.91 -14.71 1.01
CA MET A 25 8.36 -15.06 2.38
C MET A 25 9.60 -15.94 2.40
N HIS A 26 9.61 -16.96 1.54
CA HIS A 26 10.65 -17.98 1.47
C HIS A 26 11.80 -17.62 0.52
N ASP A 27 11.78 -16.43 -0.09
CA ASP A 27 12.88 -16.00 -0.94
C ASP A 27 14.01 -15.45 -0.06
N ASP A 28 15.12 -16.17 0.00
CA ASP A 28 16.27 -15.88 0.85
C ASP A 28 17.29 -14.94 0.19
N TRP A 29 16.83 -13.94 -0.58
CA TRP A 29 17.70 -13.01 -1.33
C TRP A 29 18.44 -11.98 -0.43
N ILE A 30 18.75 -12.28 0.83
CA ILE A 30 19.53 -11.36 1.67
C ILE A 30 20.51 -12.16 2.49
N HIS A 31 21.52 -12.72 1.83
CA HIS A 31 22.57 -13.46 2.53
C HIS A 31 23.88 -12.69 2.72
N ASP A 32 24.16 -11.63 1.94
CA ASP A 32 25.51 -11.03 1.95
C ASP A 32 25.60 -9.49 2.13
N GLN A 33 24.48 -8.76 2.26
CA GLN A 33 24.50 -7.31 2.56
C GLN A 33 24.10 -7.03 4.01
N TYR A 34 24.95 -7.45 4.96
CA TYR A 34 24.86 -7.10 6.38
C TYR A 34 25.27 -5.63 6.63
N GLY A 35 24.54 -4.70 6.04
CA GLY A 35 24.48 -3.31 6.49
C GLY A 35 23.24 -3.05 7.35
N GLU A 36 22.88 -1.78 7.53
CA GLU A 36 21.59 -1.39 8.11
C GLU A 36 20.49 -1.62 7.06
N SER A 37 19.64 -2.62 7.29
CA SER A 37 18.52 -2.96 6.41
C SER A 37 17.21 -3.05 7.19
N TYR A 38 16.13 -2.62 6.57
CA TYR A 38 14.78 -2.86 7.05
C TYR A 38 14.26 -4.19 6.51
N ILE A 39 13.63 -4.98 7.39
CA ILE A 39 12.91 -6.20 7.02
C ILE A 39 11.58 -6.19 7.77
N TYR A 40 10.49 -6.04 7.03
CA TYR A 40 9.12 -6.08 7.56
C TYR A 40 8.40 -7.31 7.04
N HIS A 41 7.74 -8.04 7.93
CA HIS A 41 6.95 -9.22 7.59
C HIS A 41 5.48 -8.87 7.64
N GLY A 42 4.68 -9.44 6.72
CA GLY A 42 3.30 -9.03 6.65
C GLY A 42 2.50 -9.69 5.55
N ILE A 43 1.39 -9.03 5.20
CA ILE A 43 0.46 -9.44 4.15
C ILE A 43 0.33 -8.31 3.14
N ILE A 44 0.55 -8.60 1.86
CA ILE A 44 0.25 -7.69 0.76
C ILE A 44 -1.16 -7.99 0.24
N TYR A 45 -1.96 -6.94 0.09
CA TYR A 45 -3.33 -6.98 -0.45
C TYR A 45 -3.39 -6.16 -1.74
N SER A 46 -3.97 -6.71 -2.80
CA SER A 46 -4.33 -5.96 -4.01
C SER A 46 -5.82 -5.63 -3.98
N SER A 47 -6.17 -4.39 -4.31
CA SER A 47 -7.56 -3.93 -4.31
C SER A 47 -8.28 -4.17 -5.65
N THR A 48 -7.55 -4.28 -6.76
CA THR A 48 -8.17 -4.27 -8.11
C THR A 48 -7.74 -5.42 -9.01
N THR A 49 -6.56 -5.99 -8.80
CA THR A 49 -5.96 -6.91 -9.77
C THR A 49 -5.39 -8.12 -9.05
N PRO A 50 -5.89 -9.33 -9.32
CA PRO A 50 -5.30 -10.51 -8.70
C PRO A 50 -3.91 -10.77 -9.26
N PHE A 51 -3.11 -11.52 -8.52
CA PHE A 51 -1.73 -11.82 -8.88
C PHE A 51 -1.40 -13.28 -8.58
N HIS A 52 -0.37 -13.78 -9.26
CA HIS A 52 0.18 -15.11 -9.01
C HIS A 52 0.87 -15.18 -7.64
N ALA A 53 0.79 -16.32 -6.95
CA ALA A 53 1.34 -16.50 -5.60
C ALA A 53 2.82 -16.10 -5.48
N LEU A 54 3.63 -16.33 -6.52
CA LEU A 54 5.05 -15.99 -6.55
C LEU A 54 5.38 -14.59 -7.11
N SER A 55 4.37 -13.81 -7.51
CA SER A 55 4.57 -12.49 -8.12
C SER A 55 5.13 -11.48 -7.12
N THR A 56 6.27 -10.87 -7.39
CA THR A 56 6.84 -9.78 -6.57
C THR A 56 6.42 -8.41 -7.07
N SER A 57 5.97 -8.29 -8.32
CA SER A 57 5.49 -7.04 -8.93
C SER A 57 4.02 -6.80 -8.63
N VAL A 58 3.69 -6.64 -7.35
CA VAL A 58 2.30 -6.41 -6.87
C VAL A 58 2.11 -4.94 -6.53
N THR A 59 1.02 -4.35 -7.00
CA THR A 59 0.54 -3.03 -6.56
C THR A 59 -0.60 -3.23 -5.56
N GLY A 60 -0.51 -2.58 -4.41
CA GLY A 60 -1.44 -2.83 -3.31
C GLY A 60 -1.04 -2.15 -1.99
N TYR A 61 -1.49 -2.73 -0.90
CA TYR A 61 -1.26 -2.26 0.46
C TYR A 61 -0.69 -3.38 1.30
N PHE A 62 0.45 -3.14 1.91
CA PHE A 62 1.14 -4.06 2.79
C PHE A 62 0.76 -3.74 4.24
N GLN A 63 0.30 -4.74 4.99
CA GLN A 63 0.11 -4.64 6.43
C GLN A 63 1.24 -5.37 7.14
N ASP A 64 1.93 -4.65 8.00
CA ASP A 64 2.98 -5.20 8.85
C ASP A 64 2.40 -6.08 9.96
N ASP A 65 3.07 -7.20 10.26
CA ASP A 65 2.61 -8.15 11.25
C ASP A 65 2.75 -7.64 12.69
N ASP A 66 3.81 -6.88 12.98
CA ASP A 66 4.15 -6.46 14.33
C ASP A 66 3.34 -5.22 14.75
N THR A 67 3.35 -4.19 13.91
CA THR A 67 2.73 -2.89 14.20
C THR A 67 1.30 -2.78 13.71
N LYS A 68 0.86 -3.68 12.82
CA LYS A 68 -0.43 -3.61 12.09
C LYS A 68 -0.62 -2.36 11.25
N ARG A 69 0.43 -1.55 11.08
CA ARG A 69 0.44 -0.36 10.23
C ARG A 69 0.50 -0.77 8.76
N TRP A 70 0.11 0.17 7.93
CA TRP A 70 -0.08 0.00 6.51
C TRP A 70 0.94 0.80 5.71
N LEU A 71 1.36 0.22 4.59
CA LEU A 71 2.26 0.87 3.67
C LEU A 71 1.83 0.60 2.23
N LYS A 72 1.86 1.62 1.39
CA LYS A 72 1.46 1.51 -0.01
C LYS A 72 2.60 0.93 -0.85
N VAL A 73 2.30 -0.11 -1.62
CA VAL A 73 3.24 -0.77 -2.53
C VAL A 73 2.78 -0.55 -3.97
N LYS A 74 3.69 -0.16 -4.85
CA LYS A 74 3.46 0.03 -6.28
C LYS A 74 4.52 -0.73 -7.06
N ASP A 75 4.09 -1.62 -7.95
CA ASP A 75 4.94 -2.50 -8.76
C ASP A 75 6.02 -3.21 -7.94
N GLY A 76 5.62 -3.75 -6.78
CA GLY A 76 6.52 -4.44 -5.86
C GLY A 76 7.44 -3.54 -5.06
N LYS A 77 7.21 -2.22 -5.08
CA LYS A 77 8.08 -1.24 -4.43
C LYS A 77 7.32 -0.33 -3.48
N ALA A 78 7.94 -0.02 -2.36
CA ALA A 78 7.43 0.85 -1.33
C ALA A 78 8.41 2.01 -1.15
N ILE A 79 8.05 3.19 -1.65
CA ILE A 79 8.92 4.37 -1.61
C ILE A 79 8.66 5.13 -0.31
N PHE A 80 9.74 5.56 0.36
CA PHE A 80 9.70 6.36 1.57
C PHE A 80 10.79 7.43 1.56
N GLU A 81 10.69 8.41 2.45
CA GLU A 81 11.74 9.41 2.66
C GLU A 81 12.88 8.78 3.48
N PRO A 82 14.12 8.66 2.97
CA PRO A 82 15.22 8.00 3.68
C PRO A 82 15.47 8.51 5.10
N LYS A 83 15.22 9.81 5.33
CA LYS A 83 15.41 10.44 6.65
C LYS A 83 14.36 10.06 7.68
N ASP A 84 13.17 9.65 7.23
CA ASP A 84 12.05 9.29 8.11
C ASP A 84 11.05 8.35 7.42
N ILE A 85 11.27 7.06 7.60
CA ILE A 85 10.36 6.01 7.11
C ILE A 85 8.99 6.04 7.80
N SER A 86 8.89 6.60 9.01
CA SER A 86 7.65 6.57 9.80
C SER A 86 6.49 7.31 9.13
N LEU A 87 6.81 8.29 8.27
CA LEU A 87 5.85 9.07 7.48
C LEU A 87 5.14 8.25 6.41
N ALA A 88 5.80 7.21 5.90
CA ALA A 88 5.24 6.32 4.87
C ALA A 88 4.22 5.32 5.45
N TRP A 89 4.37 4.99 6.73
CA TRP A 89 3.45 4.12 7.45
C TRP A 89 2.18 4.87 7.86
N LYS A 90 1.04 4.19 7.73
CA LYS A 90 -0.29 4.68 8.14
C LYS A 90 -0.89 3.75 9.17
N ASP A 91 -1.61 4.29 10.13
CA ASP A 91 -2.24 3.48 11.17
C ASP A 91 -3.50 2.79 10.62
N GLN A 92 -4.14 3.43 9.65
CA GLN A 92 -5.36 2.96 9.00
C GLN A 92 -5.22 2.99 7.47
N LEU A 93 -5.93 2.07 6.80
CA LEU A 93 -5.91 1.98 5.34
C LEU A 93 -6.61 3.19 4.69
N GLU A 94 -7.59 3.75 5.40
CA GLU A 94 -8.41 4.89 5.01
C GLU A 94 -7.58 6.14 4.73
N GLU A 95 -6.43 6.28 5.38
CA GLU A 95 -5.51 7.42 5.22
C GLU A 95 -4.92 7.52 3.80
N PHE A 96 -5.00 6.45 2.99
CA PHE A 96 -4.57 6.47 1.60
C PHE A 96 -5.65 6.96 0.62
N PHE A 97 -6.88 7.19 1.08
CA PHE A 97 -8.00 7.59 0.23
C PHE A 97 -8.46 9.00 0.55
N THR A 98 -8.87 9.74 -0.47
CA THR A 98 -9.50 11.05 -0.32
C THR A 98 -10.88 10.99 -0.97
N PHE A 99 -11.93 11.14 -0.17
CA PHE A 99 -13.30 11.18 -0.65
C PHE A 99 -13.76 12.63 -0.76
N THR A 100 -14.13 13.06 -1.97
CA THR A 100 -14.76 14.37 -2.17
C THR A 100 -16.22 14.17 -2.56
N PHE A 101 -17.13 14.60 -1.70
CA PHE A 101 -18.56 14.56 -1.99
C PHE A 101 -19.03 15.92 -2.52
N THR A 102 -19.50 15.95 -3.76
CA THR A 102 -20.13 17.15 -4.34
C THR A 102 -21.64 17.06 -4.14
N THR A 103 -22.20 17.87 -3.24
CA THR A 103 -23.65 17.94 -3.02
C THR A 103 -24.26 19.05 -3.86
N GLY A 104 -24.91 18.69 -4.98
CA GLY A 104 -25.65 19.63 -5.79
C GLY A 104 -26.92 20.11 -5.08
N ARG A 105 -26.97 21.38 -4.63
CA ARG A 105 -28.22 22.04 -4.22
C ARG A 105 -29.03 22.36 -5.48
N TYR A 106 -30.05 21.56 -5.80
CA TYR A 106 -31.06 21.93 -6.80
C TYR A 106 -32.07 22.90 -6.19
N ILE A 107 -31.99 24.19 -6.54
CA ILE A 107 -33.05 25.17 -6.24
C ILE A 107 -34.02 25.20 -7.42
N ARG A 108 -35.19 24.58 -7.27
CA ARG A 108 -36.33 24.77 -8.19
C ARG A 108 -37.02 26.09 -7.84
N TYR A 109 -36.95 27.08 -8.73
CA TYR A 109 -37.87 28.22 -8.68
C TYR A 109 -39.28 27.72 -9.07
N LYS A 110 -40.25 27.83 -8.16
CA LYS A 110 -41.67 27.70 -8.51
C LYS A 110 -42.04 28.93 -9.33
N GLU A 111 -42.58 28.74 -10.54
CA GLU A 111 -43.27 29.80 -11.28
C GLU A 111 -44.34 30.41 -10.37
N ALA A 112 -44.17 31.69 -10.03
CA ALA A 112 -45.25 32.48 -9.47
C ALA A 112 -46.25 32.72 -10.60
N LYS A 113 -47.42 32.08 -10.51
CA LYS A 113 -48.60 32.43 -11.31
C LYS A 113 -48.85 33.94 -11.19
N LEU A 114 -48.69 34.65 -12.29
CA LEU A 114 -49.23 36.00 -12.45
C LEU A 114 -50.62 35.88 -13.08
N LEU A 115 -51.61 36.12 -12.22
CA LEU A 115 -53.00 36.57 -12.43
C LEU A 115 -53.85 35.80 -13.45
#